data_AF-A0A359E4G3-F1
#
_entry.id   AF-A0A359E4G3-F1
#
_cell.length_a   1.000
_cell.length_b   1.000
_cell.length_c   1.000
_cell.angle_alpha   90.00
_cell.angle_beta   90.00
_cell.angle_gamma   90.00
#
_symmetry.space_group_name_H-M   'P 1'
#
loop_
_entity.id
_entity.type
_entity.pdbx_description
1 polymer ?
#
loop_
_entity_poly.entity_id
_entity_poly.type
_entity_poly.pdbx_seq_one_letter_code
_entity_poly.pdbx_strand_id
1 'polypeptide(L)' 'MQSAIKRPGTFTAKAKKKGITPAQLQANVEKNPDDYDEKTRKQAQLRETLVKLNKKKKAKK' A
#
# COMPACT_ATOMS: atom_id res chain seq x y z
N MET A 1 -14.65 12.26 0.82
CA MET A 1 -13.68 11.14 0.68
C MET A 1 -12.46 11.47 -0.22
N GLN A 2 -12.01 12.73 -0.34
CA GLN A 2 -10.94 13.12 -1.28
C GLN A 2 -9.54 13.28 -0.63
N SER A 3 -9.43 13.29 0.70
CA SER A 3 -8.18 13.65 1.39
C SER A 3 -7.08 12.58 1.35
N ALA A 4 -7.41 11.33 1.00
CA ALA A 4 -6.41 10.26 0.88
C ALA A 4 -5.51 10.42 -0.36
N ILE A 5 -5.95 11.19 -1.36
CA ILE A 5 -5.27 11.33 -2.66
C ILE A 5 -4.27 12.51 -2.67
N LYS A 6 -4.41 13.50 -1.78
CA LYS A 6 -3.57 14.73 -1.76
C LYS A 6 -2.06 14.52 -1.50
N ARG A 7 -1.61 13.28 -1.26
CA ARG A 7 -0.19 12.97 -1.05
C ARG A 7 0.18 11.64 -1.75
N PRO A 8 0.39 11.65 -3.07
CA PRO A 8 1.00 10.51 -3.76
C PRO A 8 2.34 10.19 -3.07
N GLY A 9 2.51 8.97 -2.59
CA GLY A 9 3.69 8.54 -1.83
C GLY A 9 3.53 8.46 -0.31
N THR A 10 2.35 8.73 0.26
CA THR A 10 2.08 8.55 1.70
C THR A 10 2.38 7.15 2.22
N PHE A 11 1.99 6.10 1.48
CA PHE A 11 2.22 4.72 1.91
C PHE A 11 3.71 4.37 1.89
N THR A 12 4.43 4.77 0.84
CA THR A 12 5.90 4.60 0.74
C THR A 12 6.64 5.39 1.81
N ALA A 13 6.20 6.62 2.11
CA ALA A 13 6.79 7.44 3.17
C ALA A 13 6.56 6.82 4.56
N LYS A 14 5.38 6.26 4.83
CA LYS A 14 5.09 5.50 6.06
C LYS A 14 6.01 4.29 6.20
N ALA A 15 6.23 3.56 5.11
CA ALA A 15 7.14 2.41 5.10
C ALA A 15 8.58 2.84 5.38
N LYS A 16 9.08 3.88 4.66
CA LYS A 16 10.41 4.46 4.87
C LYS A 16 10.62 4.95 6.31
N LYS A 17 9.62 5.63 6.90
CA LYS A 17 9.68 6.08 8.30
C LYS A 17 9.83 4.91 9.29
N LYS A 18 9.29 3.75 8.95
CA LYS A 18 9.41 2.51 9.73
C LYS A 18 10.67 1.68 9.38
N GLY A 19 11.52 2.15 8.46
CA GLY A 19 12.70 1.40 8.02
C GLY A 19 12.37 0.13 7.22
N ILE A 20 11.14 0.03 6.67
CA ILE A 20 10.68 -1.14 5.93
C ILE A 20 10.31 -0.79 4.50
N THR A 21 10.24 -1.80 3.64
CA THR A 21 9.75 -1.64 2.28
C THR A 21 8.23 -1.46 2.24
N PRO A 22 7.67 -0.83 1.20
CA PRO A 22 6.21 -0.82 0.99
C PRO A 22 5.60 -2.22 0.90
N ALA A 23 6.40 -3.22 0.49
CA ALA A 23 5.98 -4.63 0.47
C ALA A 23 5.77 -5.19 1.87
N GLN A 24 6.76 -4.98 2.74
CA GLN A 24 6.68 -5.38 4.14
C GLN A 24 5.57 -4.62 4.87
N LEU A 25 5.38 -3.32 4.61
CA LEU A 25 4.27 -2.57 5.20
C LEU A 25 2.92 -3.17 4.79
N GLN A 26 2.73 -3.53 3.51
CA GLN A 26 1.50 -4.20 3.08
C GLN A 26 1.31 -5.54 3.81
N ALA A 27 2.34 -6.38 3.87
CA ALA A 27 2.26 -7.68 4.53
C ALA A 27 1.93 -7.55 6.03
N ASN A 28 2.46 -6.53 6.71
CA ASN A 28 2.16 -6.29 8.12
C ASN A 28 0.70 -5.82 8.31
N VAL A 29 0.19 -4.98 7.40
CA VAL A 29 -1.21 -4.53 7.41
C VAL A 29 -2.17 -5.67 7.10
N GLU A 30 -1.80 -6.60 6.22
CA GLU A 30 -2.59 -7.81 5.92
C GLU A 30 -2.61 -8.79 7.10
N LYS A 31 -1.50 -8.90 7.84
CA LYS A 31 -1.40 -9.79 9.01
C LYS A 31 -2.18 -9.25 10.22
N ASN A 32 -2.04 -7.96 10.51
CA ASN A 32 -2.64 -7.32 11.69
C ASN A 32 -3.42 -6.06 11.28
N PRO A 33 -4.55 -6.19 10.57
CA PRO A 33 -5.26 -5.03 10.02
C PRO A 33 -5.77 -4.06 11.10
N ASP A 34 -6.06 -4.55 12.30
CA ASP A 34 -6.60 -3.75 13.41
C ASP A 34 -5.55 -2.82 14.06
N ASP A 35 -4.25 -3.13 13.89
CA ASP A 35 -3.14 -2.30 14.38
C ASP A 35 -2.91 -1.03 13.52
N TYR A 36 -3.65 -0.90 12.41
CA TYR A 36 -3.45 0.17 11.44
C TYR A 36 -4.70 1.00 11.22
N ASP A 37 -4.50 2.30 11.06
CA ASP A 37 -5.58 3.22 10.71
C ASP A 37 -6.23 2.82 9.37
N GLU A 38 -7.54 3.08 9.26
CA GLU A 38 -8.35 2.73 8.09
C GLU A 38 -7.73 3.25 6.77
N LYS A 39 -7.04 4.41 6.80
CA LYS A 39 -6.36 4.95 5.61
C LYS A 39 -5.15 4.10 5.24
N THR A 40 -4.35 3.65 6.20
CA THR A 40 -3.24 2.71 5.94
C THR A 40 -3.75 1.40 5.36
N ARG A 41 -4.87 0.86 5.85
CA ARG A 41 -5.49 -0.34 5.27
C ARG A 41 -5.92 -0.13 3.81
N LYS A 42 -6.66 0.95 3.54
CA LYS A 42 -7.07 1.33 2.17
C LYS A 42 -5.88 1.53 1.24
N GLN A 43 -4.79 2.11 1.73
CA GLN A 43 -3.54 2.29 0.98
C GLN A 43 -2.86 0.95 0.66
N ALA A 44 -2.87 -0.01 1.59
CA ALA A 44 -2.35 -1.36 1.36
C ALA A 44 -3.15 -2.11 0.27
N GLN A 45 -4.49 -2.04 0.33
CA GLN A 45 -5.37 -2.65 -0.68
C GLN A 45 -5.20 -2.01 -2.07
N LEU A 46 -5.04 -0.67 -2.12
CA LEU A 46 -4.72 0.02 -3.37
C LEU A 46 -3.39 -0.47 -3.96
N ARG A 47 -2.36 -0.61 -3.13
CA ARG A 47 -1.05 -1.13 -3.56
C ARG A 47 -1.20 -2.55 -4.13
N GLU A 48 -1.94 -3.42 -3.46
CA GLU A 48 -2.18 -4.79 -3.92
C GLU A 48 -2.81 -4.79 -5.32
N THR A 49 -3.83 -3.95 -5.54
CA THR A 49 -4.50 -3.78 -6.83
C THR A 49 -3.52 -3.32 -7.91
N LEU A 50 -2.69 -2.30 -7.62
CA LEU A 50 -1.70 -1.79 -8.56
C LEU A 50 -0.63 -2.84 -8.91
N VAL A 51 -0.19 -3.64 -7.93
CA VAL A 51 0.75 -4.75 -8.15
C VAL A 51 0.14 -5.80 -9.06
N LYS A 52 -1.13 -6.20 -8.84
CA LYS A 52 -1.84 -7.15 -9.70
C LYS A 52 -1.98 -6.62 -11.14
N LEU A 53 -2.35 -5.35 -11.31
CA LEU A 53 -2.43 -4.71 -12.63
C LEU A 53 -1.08 -4.70 -13.35
N ASN A 54 0.01 -4.36 -12.65
CA ASN A 54 1.35 -4.36 -13.21
C ASN A 54 1.80 -5.77 -13.61
N LYS A 55 1.53 -6.79 -12.79
CA LYS A 55 1.80 -8.20 -13.13
C LYS A 55 1.04 -8.62 -14.40
N LYS A 56 -0.25 -8.30 -14.49
CA LYS A 56 -1.07 -8.58 -15.70
C LYS A 56 -0.51 -7.89 -16.93
N LYS A 57 -0.07 -6.63 -16.82
CA LYS A 57 0.55 -5.89 -17.93
C LYS A 57 1.86 -6.54 -18.39
N LYS A 58 2.68 -7.01 -17.45
CA LYS A 58 3.95 -7.70 -17.76
C LYS A 58 3.74 -9.07 -18.38
N ALA A 59 2.71 -9.82 -17.97
CA ALA A 59 2.42 -11.14 -18.53
C ALA A 59 1.83 -11.10 -19.95
N LYS A 60 1.27 -9.95 -20.36
CA LYS A 60 0.78 -9.72 -21.74
C LYS A 60 1.85 -9.18 -22.69
N LYS A 61 3.06 -8.94 -22.19
CA LYS A 61 4.20 -8.42 -22.97
C LYS A 61 5.17 -9.56 -23.23
#